data_AF-A0A927IN77-F1
#
_entry.id   AF-A0A927IN77-F1
#
_cell.length_a   1.000
_cell.length_b   1.000
_cell.length_c   1.000
_cell.angle_alpha   90.00
_cell.angle_beta   90.00
_cell.angle_gamma   90.00
#
_symmetry.space_group_name_H-M   'P 1'
#
loop_
_entity.id
_entity.type
_entity.pdbx_description
1 polymer ?
#
loop_
_entity_poly.entity_id
_entity_poly.type
_entity_poly.pdbx_seq_one_letter_code
_entity_poly.pdbx_strand_id
1 'polypeptide(L)'
;MAWTGLAKAITWPAAKKSAMAVAAFVAANPKLQTTVQDQVSRVSRRISEAQKARTPEEKVDRAMASVREQAEFVLAHSPAPAEADRARGWIARADKVSQALALVRHVGKKERQEPLAKVTASADALVAEVLTSLVDDGQRSIDPA
;
A
#
# COMPACT_ATOMS: atom_id res chain seq x y z
N MET A 1 1.56 -12.24 17.04
CA MET A 1 2.85 -12.45 16.34
C MET A 1 2.78 -12.31 14.80
N ALA A 2 1.64 -11.95 14.18
CA ALA A 2 1.54 -11.87 12.71
C ALA A 2 2.17 -10.61 12.07
N TRP A 3 2.28 -9.51 12.81
CA TRP A 3 2.60 -8.19 12.25
C TRP A 3 4.07 -7.96 11.91
N THR A 4 5.00 -8.61 12.62
CA THR A 4 6.44 -8.53 12.34
C THR A 4 6.83 -9.27 11.06
N GLY A 5 5.99 -10.20 10.58
CA GLY A 5 6.17 -10.90 9.31
C GLY A 5 5.98 -9.99 8.09
N LEU A 6 5.12 -8.97 8.20
CA LEU A 6 4.82 -8.03 7.13
C LEU A 6 6.06 -7.24 6.69
N ALA A 7 6.73 -6.60 7.64
CA ALA A 7 7.93 -5.80 7.36
C ALA A 7 9.09 -6.63 6.82
N LYS A 8 9.14 -7.92 7.16
CA LYS A 8 10.14 -8.85 6.59
C LYS A 8 9.82 -9.24 5.15
N ALA A 9 8.55 -9.32 4.78
CA ALA A 9 8.12 -9.71 3.44
C ALA A 9 8.21 -8.57 2.41
N ILE A 10 8.16 -7.31 2.84
CA ILE A 10 8.24 -6.16 1.95
C ILE A 10 9.70 -5.83 1.64
N THR A 11 10.05 -5.88 0.35
CA THR A 11 11.40 -5.59 -0.14
C THR A 11 11.61 -4.14 -0.54
N TRP A 12 10.53 -3.38 -0.73
CA TRP A 12 10.61 -1.98 -1.11
C TRP A 12 10.89 -1.07 0.10
N PRO A 13 11.87 -0.14 0.03
CA PRO A 13 12.34 0.60 1.19
C PRO A 13 11.28 1.46 1.90
N ALA A 14 10.52 2.27 1.17
CA ALA A 14 9.56 3.19 1.78
C ALA A 14 8.39 2.41 2.40
N ALA A 15 7.83 1.47 1.66
CA ALA A 15 6.75 0.60 2.11
C ALA A 15 7.18 -0.26 3.31
N LYS A 16 8.43 -0.73 3.35
CA LYS A 16 8.97 -1.46 4.51
C LYS A 16 9.00 -0.59 5.76
N LYS A 17 9.45 0.66 5.65
CA LYS A 17 9.45 1.60 6.78
C LYS A 17 8.04 1.86 7.29
N SER A 18 7.08 2.11 6.39
CA SER A 18 5.67 2.30 6.78
C SER A 18 5.08 1.02 7.40
N ALA A 19 5.37 -0.15 6.86
CA ALA A 19 4.93 -1.43 7.43
C ALA A 19 5.48 -1.67 8.84
N MET A 20 6.72 -1.27 9.12
CA MET A 20 7.28 -1.33 10.48
C MET A 20 6.54 -0.38 11.42
N ALA A 21 6.23 0.84 10.99
CA ALA A 21 5.45 1.80 11.77
C ALA A 21 4.05 1.28 12.09
N VAL A 22 3.37 0.71 11.09
CA VAL A 22 2.06 0.05 11.26
C VAL A 22 2.14 -1.08 12.27
N ALA A 23 3.14 -1.97 12.15
CA ALA A 23 3.31 -3.09 13.07
C ALA A 23 3.57 -2.62 14.51
N ALA A 24 4.40 -1.57 14.69
CA ALA A 24 4.66 -0.98 15.99
C ALA A 24 3.39 -0.33 16.58
N PHE A 25 2.63 0.40 15.76
CA PHE A 25 1.39 1.04 16.17
C PHE A 25 0.34 0.02 16.63
N VAL A 26 0.14 -1.06 15.88
CA VAL A 26 -0.81 -2.12 16.28
C VAL A 26 -0.35 -2.83 17.56
N ALA A 27 0.96 -3.08 17.70
CA ALA A 27 1.51 -3.71 18.91
C ALA A 27 1.34 -2.84 20.17
N ALA A 28 1.48 -1.52 20.03
CA ALA A 28 1.32 -0.57 21.11
C ALA A 28 -0.15 -0.36 21.52
N ASN A 29 -1.10 -0.63 20.62
CA ASN A 29 -2.51 -0.32 20.81
C ASN A 29 -3.40 -1.58 20.69
N PRO A 30 -3.36 -2.51 21.65
CA PRO A 30 -4.14 -3.75 21.61
C PRO A 30 -5.66 -3.54 21.71
N LYS A 31 -6.11 -2.32 22.07
CA LYS A 31 -7.52 -1.91 22.12
C LYS A 31 -8.02 -1.29 20.81
N LEU A 32 -7.20 -1.25 19.76
CA LEU A 32 -7.65 -0.81 18.44
C LEU A 32 -8.96 -1.53 18.08
N GLN A 33 -9.93 -0.77 17.58
CA GLN A 33 -11.21 -1.34 17.19
C GLN A 33 -10.98 -2.49 16.20
N THR A 34 -11.72 -3.60 16.37
CA THR A 34 -11.59 -4.81 15.55
C THR A 34 -11.61 -4.47 14.05
N THR A 35 -12.45 -3.51 13.65
CA THR A 35 -12.54 -3.01 12.27
C THR A 35 -11.22 -2.42 11.75
N VAL A 36 -10.52 -1.61 12.54
CA VAL A 36 -9.22 -1.05 12.15
C VAL A 36 -8.17 -2.15 12.07
N GLN A 37 -8.15 -3.05 13.06
CA GLN A 37 -7.23 -4.18 13.06
C GLN A 37 -7.43 -5.09 11.83
N ASP A 38 -8.67 -5.30 11.41
CA ASP A 38 -9.02 -6.08 10.21
C ASP A 38 -8.58 -5.38 8.93
N GLN A 39 -8.79 -4.06 8.83
CA GLN A 39 -8.30 -3.26 7.69
C GLN A 39 -6.78 -3.34 7.57
N VAL A 40 -6.08 -3.11 8.69
CA VAL A 40 -4.62 -3.17 8.73
C VAL A 40 -4.15 -4.57 8.33
N SER A 41 -4.78 -5.63 8.83
CA SER A 41 -4.44 -7.03 8.52
C SER A 41 -4.62 -7.32 7.03
N ARG A 42 -5.74 -6.87 6.44
CA ARG A 42 -6.10 -7.11 5.05
C ARG A 42 -5.13 -6.44 4.09
N VAL A 43 -4.86 -5.14 4.29
CA VAL A 43 -3.93 -4.38 3.43
C VAL A 43 -2.54 -4.96 3.54
N SER A 44 -2.08 -5.20 4.76
CA SER A 44 -0.78 -5.79 5.05
C SER A 44 -0.59 -7.13 4.33
N ARG A 45 -1.58 -8.04 4.45
CA ARG A 45 -1.54 -9.33 3.78
C ARG A 45 -1.45 -9.19 2.26
N ARG A 46 -2.28 -8.36 1.64
CA ARG A 46 -2.30 -8.16 0.18
C ARG A 46 -0.97 -7.62 -0.35
N ILE A 47 -0.40 -6.62 0.32
CA ILE A 47 0.91 -6.08 -0.03
C ILE A 47 2.00 -7.15 0.14
N SER A 48 1.97 -7.93 1.22
CA SER A 48 2.91 -9.05 1.40
C SER A 48 2.78 -10.10 0.29
N GLU A 49 1.57 -10.43 -0.16
CA GLU A 49 1.37 -11.39 -1.27
C GLU A 49 1.85 -10.81 -2.61
N ALA A 50 1.66 -9.51 -2.84
CA ALA A 50 2.22 -8.84 -4.02
C ALA A 50 3.75 -8.98 -4.09
N GLN A 51 4.42 -8.88 -2.94
CA GLN A 51 5.88 -8.97 -2.84
C GLN A 51 6.43 -10.38 -3.09
N LYS A 52 5.59 -11.43 -3.07
CA LYS A 52 5.98 -12.81 -3.42
C LYS A 52 6.08 -13.05 -4.92
N ALA A 53 5.64 -12.10 -5.76
CA ALA A 53 5.78 -12.24 -7.20
C ALA A 53 7.25 -12.32 -7.64
N ARG A 54 7.51 -13.02 -8.76
CA ARG A 54 8.88 -13.36 -9.18
C ARG A 54 9.57 -12.21 -9.90
N THR A 55 8.82 -11.37 -10.59
CA THR A 55 9.36 -10.24 -11.36
C THR A 55 9.00 -8.91 -10.70
N PRO A 56 9.85 -7.86 -10.84
CA PRO A 56 9.53 -6.52 -10.37
C PRO A 56 8.22 -6.00 -10.97
N GLU A 57 7.96 -6.27 -12.25
CA GLU A 57 6.74 -5.88 -12.94
C GLU A 57 5.49 -6.51 -12.31
N GLU A 58 5.52 -7.81 -12.02
CA GLU A 58 4.39 -8.49 -11.36
C GLU A 58 4.16 -7.98 -9.94
N LYS A 59 5.24 -7.66 -9.20
CA LYS A 59 5.14 -7.05 -7.86
C LYS A 59 4.41 -5.72 -7.93
N VAL A 60 4.76 -4.87 -8.90
CA VAL A 60 4.10 -3.58 -9.14
C VAL A 60 2.62 -3.78 -9.48
N ASP A 61 2.29 -4.64 -10.44
CA ASP A 61 0.89 -4.87 -10.83
C ASP A 61 0.02 -5.32 -9.66
N ARG A 62 0.47 -6.33 -8.92
CA ARG A 62 -0.28 -6.87 -7.77
C ARG A 62 -0.40 -5.84 -6.65
N ALA A 63 0.64 -5.04 -6.42
CA ALA A 63 0.60 -3.97 -5.42
C ALA A 63 -0.41 -2.89 -5.83
N MET A 64 -0.43 -2.48 -7.10
CA MET A 64 -1.38 -1.46 -7.58
C MET A 64 -2.83 -1.95 -7.57
N ALA A 65 -3.07 -3.24 -7.86
CA ALA A 65 -4.39 -3.84 -7.63
C ALA A 65 -4.80 -3.75 -6.15
N SER A 66 -3.89 -4.10 -5.24
CA SER A 66 -4.14 -4.02 -3.79
C SER A 66 -4.42 -2.59 -3.31
N VAL A 67 -3.73 -1.60 -3.88
CA VAL A 67 -3.97 -0.17 -3.59
C VAL A 67 -5.36 0.26 -4.05
N ARG A 68 -5.78 -0.11 -5.27
CA ARG A 68 -7.13 0.20 -5.79
C ARG A 68 -8.22 -0.39 -4.91
N GLU A 69 -8.11 -1.68 -4.58
CA GLU A 69 -9.09 -2.34 -3.72
C GLU A 69 -9.21 -1.68 -2.34
N GLN A 70 -8.09 -1.20 -1.77
CA GLN A 70 -8.13 -0.48 -0.50
C GLN A 70 -8.75 0.91 -0.66
N ALA A 71 -8.46 1.62 -1.74
CA ALA A 71 -9.08 2.91 -2.02
C ALA A 71 -10.60 2.77 -2.23
N GLU A 72 -11.05 1.76 -2.98
CA GLU A 72 -12.46 1.43 -3.15
C GLU A 72 -13.14 1.10 -1.83
N PHE A 73 -12.46 0.35 -0.97
CA PHE A 73 -12.95 0.08 0.38
C PHE A 73 -13.14 1.38 1.18
N VAL A 74 -12.16 2.29 1.16
CA VAL A 74 -12.26 3.59 1.84
C VAL A 74 -13.41 4.41 1.28
N LEU A 75 -13.59 4.45 -0.05
CA LEU A 75 -14.71 5.16 -0.69
C LEU A 75 -16.08 4.61 -0.27
N ALA A 76 -16.19 3.30 -0.09
CA ALA A 76 -17.45 2.67 0.28
C ALA A 76 -17.80 2.82 1.77
N HIS A 77 -16.81 3.01 2.64
CA HIS A 77 -17.00 2.93 4.10
C HIS A 77 -16.67 4.22 4.86
N SER A 78 -16.03 5.20 4.22
CA SER A 78 -15.69 6.47 4.87
C SER A 78 -16.70 7.57 4.50
N PRO A 79 -17.44 8.14 5.46
CA PRO A 79 -18.34 9.26 5.21
C PRO A 79 -17.60 10.61 5.07
N ALA A 80 -16.29 10.65 5.35
CA ALA A 80 -15.52 11.89 5.36
C ALA A 80 -15.06 12.29 3.94
N PRO A 81 -15.39 13.51 3.45
CA PRO A 81 -15.00 13.96 2.11
C PRO A 81 -13.49 13.92 1.86
N ALA A 82 -12.68 14.28 2.87
CA ALA A 82 -11.22 14.29 2.76
C ALA A 82 -10.63 12.88 2.54
N GLU A 83 -11.23 11.84 3.14
CA GLU A 83 -10.81 10.45 2.92
C GLU A 83 -11.25 9.94 1.54
N ALA A 84 -12.42 10.36 1.08
CA ALA A 84 -12.88 10.04 -0.28
C ALA A 84 -11.95 10.67 -1.34
N ASP A 85 -11.54 11.92 -1.18
CA ASP A 85 -10.61 12.57 -2.11
C ASP A 85 -9.22 11.93 -2.09
N ARG A 86 -8.73 11.56 -0.91
CA ARG A 86 -7.48 10.81 -0.77
C ARG A 86 -7.55 9.47 -1.51
N ALA A 87 -8.63 8.71 -1.32
CA ALA A 87 -8.84 7.43 -1.98
C ALA A 87 -8.92 7.56 -3.51
N ARG A 88 -9.65 8.56 -4.03
CA ARG A 88 -9.66 8.88 -5.47
C ARG A 88 -8.25 9.19 -5.98
N GLY A 89 -7.47 9.94 -5.19
CA GLY A 89 -6.07 10.24 -5.47
C GLY A 89 -5.19 8.99 -5.53
N TRP A 90 -5.44 7.98 -4.70
CA TRP A 90 -4.73 6.70 -4.78
C TRP A 90 -5.07 5.92 -6.05
N ILE A 91 -6.35 5.84 -6.42
CA ILE A 91 -6.79 5.16 -7.65
C ILE A 91 -6.12 5.79 -8.86
N ALA A 92 -6.22 7.11 -9.00
CA ALA A 92 -5.64 7.83 -10.13
C ALA A 92 -4.12 7.64 -10.24
N ARG A 93 -3.41 7.58 -9.10
CA ARG A 93 -1.97 7.32 -9.08
C ARG A 93 -1.62 5.86 -9.38
N ALA A 94 -2.40 4.90 -8.87
CA ALA A 94 -2.24 3.49 -9.20
C ALA A 94 -2.43 3.24 -10.71
N ASP A 95 -3.40 3.92 -11.33
CA ASP A 95 -3.63 3.87 -12.77
C ASP A 95 -2.46 4.43 -13.58
N LYS A 96 -1.91 5.58 -13.16
CA LYS A 96 -0.70 6.14 -13.79
C LYS A 96 0.49 5.19 -13.68
N VAL A 97 0.68 4.54 -12.53
CA VAL A 97 1.76 3.54 -12.34
C VAL A 97 1.55 2.33 -13.24
N SER A 98 0.33 1.79 -13.33
CA SER A 98 0.01 0.66 -14.22
C SER A 98 0.17 1.02 -15.69
N GLN A 99 -0.24 2.21 -16.11
CA GLN A 99 -0.04 2.71 -17.48
C GLN A 99 1.46 2.87 -17.80
N ALA A 100 2.23 3.47 -16.89
CA ALA A 100 3.68 3.58 -17.05
C ALA A 100 4.34 2.20 -17.14
N LEU A 101 3.93 1.24 -16.31
CA LEU A 101 4.44 -0.14 -16.37
C LEU A 101 4.12 -0.81 -17.70
N ALA A 102 2.92 -0.59 -18.26
CA ALA A 102 2.56 -1.10 -19.58
C ALA A 102 3.51 -0.56 -20.65
N LEU A 103 3.84 0.73 -20.63
CA LEU A 103 4.83 1.32 -21.55
C LEU A 103 6.21 0.67 -21.38
N VAL A 104 6.67 0.50 -20.14
CA VAL A 104 7.96 -0.14 -19.81
C VAL A 104 8.04 -1.58 -20.35
N ARG A 105 6.93 -2.32 -20.39
CA ARG A 105 6.87 -3.69 -20.94
C ARG A 105 7.09 -3.75 -22.45
N HIS A 106 6.80 -2.68 -23.18
CA HIS A 106 7.03 -2.59 -24.62
C HIS A 106 8.45 -2.15 -24.98
N VAL A 107 9.21 -1.63 -24.00
CA VAL A 107 10.61 -1.27 -24.20
C VAL A 107 11.50 -2.52 -24.22
N GLY A 108 12.54 -2.48 -25.07
CA GLY A 108 13.55 -3.53 -25.16
C GLY A 108 14.27 -3.75 -23.82
N LYS A 109 14.69 -5.00 -23.55
CA LYS A 109 15.21 -5.44 -22.24
C LYS A 109 16.37 -4.57 -21.71
N LYS A 110 17.24 -4.06 -22.59
CA LYS A 110 18.41 -3.22 -22.20
C LYS A 110 18.00 -1.82 -21.73
N GLU A 111 16.98 -1.24 -22.33
CA GLU A 111 16.50 0.13 -22.07
C GLU A 111 15.43 0.16 -20.95
N ARG A 112 14.90 -1.02 -20.58
CA ARG A 112 13.84 -1.16 -19.57
C ARG A 112 14.27 -0.83 -18.15
N GLN A 113 15.56 -0.99 -17.81
CA GLN A 113 16.00 -1.02 -16.42
C GLN A 113 15.70 0.29 -15.66
N GLU A 114 16.07 1.44 -16.23
CA GLU A 114 15.87 2.74 -15.58
C GLU A 114 14.37 3.13 -15.51
N PRO A 115 13.57 3.03 -16.58
CA PRO A 115 12.13 3.24 -16.51
C PRO A 115 11.43 2.33 -15.49
N LEU A 116 11.81 1.05 -15.44
CA LEU A 116 11.25 0.10 -14.48
C LEU A 116 11.59 0.49 -13.03
N ALA A 117 12.80 0.98 -12.78
CA ALA A 117 13.19 1.48 -11.46
C ALA A 117 12.35 2.69 -11.03
N LYS A 118 12.06 3.63 -11.94
CA LYS A 118 11.20 4.80 -11.67
C LYS A 118 9.76 4.40 -11.38
N VAL A 119 9.21 3.45 -12.15
CA VAL A 119 7.87 2.90 -11.93
C VAL A 119 7.80 2.18 -10.57
N THR A 120 8.83 1.38 -10.26
CA THR A 120 8.93 0.66 -8.99
C THR A 120 9.03 1.63 -7.80
N ALA A 121 9.81 2.70 -7.91
CA ALA A 121 9.90 3.72 -6.86
C ALA A 121 8.57 4.46 -6.64
N SER A 122 7.83 4.72 -7.72
CA SER A 122 6.49 5.32 -7.62
C SER A 122 5.49 4.37 -6.94
N ALA A 123 5.57 3.07 -7.26
CA ALA A 123 4.78 2.04 -6.59
C ALA A 123 5.13 1.90 -5.10
N ASP A 124 6.42 1.92 -4.76
CA ASP A 124 6.91 1.89 -3.38
C ASP A 124 6.35 3.07 -2.57
N ALA A 125 6.48 4.29 -3.09
CA ALA A 125 5.99 5.49 -2.43
C ALA A 125 4.46 5.44 -2.21
N LEU A 126 3.69 4.99 -3.21
CA LEU A 126 2.24 4.91 -3.09
C LEU A 126 1.81 3.85 -2.08
N VAL A 127 2.47 2.68 -2.06
CA VAL A 127 2.20 1.65 -1.04
C VAL A 127 2.57 2.16 0.35
N ALA A 128 3.69 2.87 0.48
CA ALA A 128 4.11 3.47 1.75
C ALA A 128 3.05 4.44 2.29
N GLU A 129 2.50 5.29 1.41
CA GLU A 129 1.44 6.25 1.78
C GLU A 129 0.16 5.54 2.26
N VAL A 130 -0.30 4.52 1.53
CA VAL A 130 -1.49 3.74 1.92
C VAL A 130 -1.26 3.01 3.24
N LEU A 131 -0.05 2.50 3.50
CA LEU A 131 0.26 1.89 4.78
C LEU A 131 0.30 2.92 5.91
N THR A 132 0.85 4.10 5.67
CA THR A 132 0.90 5.18 6.66
C THR A 132 -0.51 5.68 7.00
N SER A 133 -1.42 5.80 6.03
CA SER A 133 -2.79 6.26 6.31
C SER A 133 -3.53 5.37 7.31
N LEU A 134 -3.21 4.07 7.35
CA LEU A 134 -3.78 3.14 8.33
C LEU A 134 -3.40 3.47 9.77
N VAL A 135 -2.21 4.04 9.99
CA VAL A 135 -1.79 4.52 11.31
C VAL A 135 -2.61 5.75 11.69
N ASP A 136 -2.75 6.70 10.77
CA ASP A 136 -3.53 7.92 11.00
C ASP A 136 -5.01 7.61 11.30
N ASP A 137 -5.60 6.67 10.55
CA ASP A 137 -6.98 6.22 10.77
C ASP A 137 -7.12 5.49 12.11
N GLY A 138 -6.15 4.66 12.46
CA GLY A 138 -6.11 4.00 13.75
C GLY A 138 -5.98 4.99 14.90
N GLN A 139 -5.16 6.03 14.78
CA GLN A 139 -5.02 7.08 15.79
C GLN A 139 -6.35 7.83 16.01
N ARG A 140 -7.05 8.22 14.94
CA ARG A 140 -8.38 8.84 15.02
C ARG A 140 -9.43 7.95 15.71
N SER A 141 -9.30 6.63 15.59
CA SER A 141 -10.21 5.69 16.25
C SER A 141 -9.96 5.51 17.74
N ILE A 142 -8.73 5.79 18.21
CA ILE A 142 -8.33 5.71 19.61
C ILE A 142 -8.71 7.00 20.34
N ASP A 143 -8.43 8.14 19.72
CA ASP A 143 -8.76 9.48 20.24
C ASP A 143 -9.80 10.16 19.33
N PRO A 144 -11.09 9.77 19.40
CA PRO A 144 -12.15 10.53 18.77
C PRO A 144 -12.31 11.83 19.54
N ALA A 145 -11.83 12.94 18.97
CA ALA A 145 -12.05 14.28 19.49
C ALA A 145 -13.54 14.62 19.66
#